data_AF-A0A229SY50-F1
#
_entry.id   AF-A0A229SY50-F1
#
_cell.length_a   1.000
_cell.length_b   1.000
_cell.length_c   1.000
_cell.angle_alpha   90.00
_cell.angle_beta   90.00
_cell.angle_gamma   90.00
#
_symmetry.space_group_name_H-M   'P 1'
#
loop_
_entity.id
_entity.type
_entity.pdbx_description
1 polymer ?
#
loop_
_entity_poly.entity_id
_entity_poly.type
_entity_poly.pdbx_seq_one_letter_code
_entity_poly.pdbx_strand_id
1 'polypeptide(L)'
;MSSRGPRRSRRTRGRTALGRLPSTAEFDTAEKKSPLTPDERKLVLFLLVALADDRESLARTRRRLVDAYGEREGHWCAGKTPDALLHLLAKSLGQAAANPPPWDRVADIVNVAVPAARRAVVLGQAAALSARIAGEERPVRDYDGPFSVPPWIDEPVVTVEMIRDGIETGPEVACELDGKLEELNTALDAERADNWKFRSENQRLRSLLEQLLREKYPGASADTVRQLIDERLRAVITADPPHPRTLHG
;
A
#
# COMPACT_ATOMS: atom_id res chain seq x y z
N MET A 1 -62.76 25.64 10.48
CA MET A 1 -62.19 24.29 10.28
C MET A 1 -61.47 24.28 8.93
N SER A 2 -60.15 24.49 8.91
CA SER A 2 -59.36 24.46 7.67
C SER A 2 -58.59 23.15 7.59
N SER A 3 -59.01 22.28 6.68
CA SER A 3 -58.33 21.03 6.36
C SER A 3 -56.99 21.35 5.68
N ARG A 4 -55.89 21.14 6.43
CA ARG A 4 -54.54 21.06 5.86
C ARG A 4 -54.48 19.79 5.01
N GLY A 5 -54.58 19.95 3.69
CA GLY A 5 -54.27 18.87 2.76
C GLY A 5 -52.85 18.34 3.01
N PRO A 6 -52.62 17.02 2.86
CA PRO A 6 -51.30 16.45 3.08
C PRO A 6 -50.33 17.03 2.04
N ARG A 7 -49.28 17.67 2.55
CA ARG A 7 -48.13 18.14 1.76
C ARG A 7 -47.58 16.95 0.97
N ARG A 8 -47.78 16.99 -0.35
CA ARG A 8 -47.15 16.05 -1.29
C ARG A 8 -45.65 16.01 -1.01
N SER A 9 -45.18 14.85 -0.58
CA SER A 9 -43.77 14.53 -0.46
C SER A 9 -43.09 14.80 -1.80
N ARG A 10 -42.06 15.65 -1.77
CA ARG A 10 -41.15 15.89 -2.90
C ARG A 10 -40.53 14.55 -3.29
N ARG A 11 -40.98 13.98 -4.41
CA ARG A 11 -40.30 12.88 -5.09
C ARG A 11 -38.97 13.40 -5.64
N THR A 12 -37.89 13.26 -4.88
CA THR A 12 -36.52 13.40 -5.40
C THR A 12 -36.17 12.14 -6.18
N ARG A 13 -36.72 11.99 -7.40
CA ARG A 13 -36.37 10.88 -8.31
C ARG A 13 -35.24 11.32 -9.24
N GLY A 14 -34.05 11.47 -8.68
CA GLY A 14 -32.79 11.44 -9.41
C GLY A 14 -32.06 10.17 -8.98
N ARG A 15 -32.00 9.16 -9.86
CA ARG A 15 -31.34 7.88 -9.57
C ARG A 15 -29.86 8.13 -9.27
N THR A 16 -29.36 7.61 -8.16
CA THR A 16 -27.98 7.80 -7.70
C THR A 16 -27.00 7.00 -8.56
N ALA A 17 -25.71 7.37 -8.55
CA ALA A 17 -24.67 6.68 -9.34
C ALA A 17 -24.45 5.23 -8.85
N LEU A 18 -24.61 4.99 -7.54
CA LEU A 18 -24.51 3.67 -6.93
C LEU A 18 -25.83 2.90 -6.87
N GLY A 19 -26.98 3.58 -6.90
CA GLY A 19 -28.30 2.94 -6.74
C GLY A 19 -28.72 1.99 -7.87
N ARG A 20 -27.89 1.79 -8.89
CA ARG A 20 -28.06 0.76 -9.93
C ARG A 20 -26.93 -0.28 -9.96
N LEU A 21 -25.94 -0.14 -9.07
CA LEU A 21 -24.74 -0.96 -9.03
C LEU A 21 -24.41 -1.36 -7.59
N PRO A 22 -25.24 -2.18 -6.93
CA PRO A 22 -24.87 -2.76 -5.63
C PRO A 22 -23.69 -3.73 -5.72
N SER A 23 -23.35 -4.26 -6.90
CA SER A 23 -22.19 -5.13 -7.11
C SER A 23 -21.64 -5.07 -8.54
N THR A 24 -20.48 -5.71 -8.76
CA THR A 24 -19.88 -5.84 -10.11
C THR A 24 -20.70 -6.71 -11.06
N ALA A 25 -21.62 -7.54 -10.56
CA ALA A 25 -22.53 -8.33 -11.38
C ALA A 25 -23.52 -7.45 -12.15
N GLU A 26 -23.92 -6.31 -11.58
CA GLU A 26 -24.95 -5.42 -12.10
C GLU A 26 -24.48 -4.52 -13.26
N PHE A 27 -23.21 -4.65 -13.65
CA PHE A 27 -22.73 -4.13 -14.93
C PHE A 27 -23.33 -4.90 -16.11
N ASP A 28 -23.62 -6.19 -15.93
CA ASP A 28 -24.41 -6.93 -16.89
C ASP A 28 -25.90 -6.72 -16.59
N THR A 29 -26.66 -6.43 -17.63
CA THR A 29 -28.12 -6.30 -17.56
C THR A 29 -28.77 -7.43 -18.35
N ALA A 30 -30.06 -7.68 -18.11
CA ALA A 30 -30.82 -8.67 -18.88
C ALA A 30 -30.78 -8.43 -20.40
N GLU A 31 -30.58 -7.18 -20.82
CA GLU A 31 -30.60 -6.76 -22.23
C GLU A 31 -29.20 -6.66 -22.85
N LYS A 32 -28.15 -6.48 -22.03
CA LYS A 32 -26.80 -6.19 -22.52
C LYS A 32 -25.72 -6.59 -21.52
N LYS A 33 -24.70 -7.29 -22.01
CA LYS A 33 -23.44 -7.51 -21.29
C LYS A 33 -22.53 -6.28 -21.35
N SER A 34 -21.90 -5.97 -20.24
CA SER A 34 -20.88 -4.93 -20.17
C SER A 34 -19.65 -5.34 -20.97
N PRO A 35 -19.06 -4.41 -21.74
CA PRO A 35 -17.80 -4.67 -22.45
C PRO A 35 -16.59 -4.76 -21.50
N LEU A 36 -16.75 -4.34 -20.24
CA LEU A 36 -15.68 -4.39 -19.24
C LEU A 36 -15.39 -5.82 -18.80
N THR A 37 -14.11 -6.13 -18.66
CA THR A 37 -13.62 -7.34 -17.98
C THR A 37 -13.98 -7.35 -16.49
N PRO A 38 -13.94 -8.50 -15.80
CA PRO A 38 -14.24 -8.58 -14.36
C PRO A 38 -13.41 -7.61 -13.50
N ASP A 39 -12.11 -7.48 -13.76
CA ASP A 39 -11.23 -6.62 -12.97
C ASP A 39 -11.43 -5.12 -13.28
N GLU A 40 -11.76 -4.77 -14.53
CA GLU A 40 -12.16 -3.40 -14.87
C GLU A 40 -13.47 -2.99 -14.17
N ARG A 41 -14.45 -3.90 -14.06
CA ARG A 41 -15.68 -3.64 -13.30
C ARG A 41 -15.39 -3.36 -11.83
N LYS A 42 -14.43 -4.08 -11.24
CA LYS A 42 -13.97 -3.83 -9.85
C LYS A 42 -13.40 -2.43 -9.70
N LEU A 43 -12.50 -2.00 -10.60
CA LEU A 43 -11.94 -0.64 -10.57
C LEU A 43 -13.04 0.42 -10.72
N VAL A 44 -13.95 0.25 -11.68
CA VAL A 44 -15.04 1.21 -11.90
C VAL A 44 -15.96 1.29 -10.69
N LEU A 45 -16.38 0.16 -10.13
CA LEU A 45 -17.22 0.14 -8.92
C LEU A 45 -16.49 0.74 -7.73
N PHE A 46 -15.22 0.37 -7.53
CA PHE A 46 -14.37 0.91 -6.48
C PHE A 46 -14.31 2.44 -6.50
N LEU A 47 -14.03 3.01 -7.66
CA LEU A 47 -14.00 4.47 -7.84
C LEU A 47 -15.38 5.08 -7.61
N LEU A 48 -16.47 4.46 -8.07
CA LEU A 48 -17.81 4.96 -7.77
C LEU A 48 -18.08 5.01 -6.26
N VAL A 49 -17.71 3.98 -5.50
CA VAL A 49 -17.89 3.95 -4.04
C VAL A 49 -17.04 5.01 -3.37
N ALA A 50 -15.76 5.13 -3.75
CA ALA A 50 -14.83 6.06 -3.12
C ALA A 50 -15.12 7.54 -3.43
N LEU A 51 -15.74 7.83 -4.58
CA LEU A 51 -15.94 9.19 -5.10
C LEU A 51 -17.36 9.73 -4.95
N ALA A 52 -18.34 8.87 -4.66
CA ALA A 52 -19.71 9.29 -4.51
C ALA A 52 -19.89 10.13 -3.23
N ASP A 53 -20.66 11.21 -3.33
CA ASP A 53 -21.04 12.03 -2.19
C ASP A 53 -22.12 11.34 -1.32
N ASP A 54 -22.56 11.98 -0.23
CA ASP A 54 -23.57 11.45 0.69
C ASP A 54 -24.93 11.14 0.02
N ARG A 55 -25.14 11.67 -1.20
CA ARG A 55 -26.32 11.38 -2.04
C ARG A 55 -26.01 10.36 -3.12
N GLU A 56 -24.91 9.63 -2.96
CA GLU A 56 -24.38 8.66 -3.90
C GLU A 56 -24.21 9.24 -5.32
N SER A 57 -23.82 10.52 -5.43
CA SER A 57 -23.65 11.24 -6.69
C SER A 57 -22.20 11.66 -6.89
N LEU A 58 -21.76 11.75 -8.16
CA LEU A 58 -20.47 12.35 -8.53
C LEU A 58 -20.56 13.87 -8.74
N ALA A 59 -21.64 14.51 -8.31
CA ALA A 59 -21.85 15.95 -8.52
C ALA A 59 -20.78 16.80 -7.82
N ARG A 60 -20.46 16.47 -6.56
CA ARG A 60 -19.40 17.16 -5.81
C ARG A 60 -18.02 16.95 -6.43
N THR A 61 -17.72 15.70 -6.82
CA THR A 61 -16.48 15.31 -7.50
C THR A 61 -16.24 16.11 -8.77
N ARG A 62 -17.26 16.24 -9.64
CA ARG A 62 -17.17 17.03 -10.87
C ARG A 62 -16.89 18.50 -10.62
N ARG A 63 -17.56 19.12 -9.63
CA ARG A 63 -17.29 20.54 -9.29
C ARG A 63 -15.86 20.74 -8.84
N ARG A 64 -15.39 19.91 -7.90
CA ARG A 64 -14.02 20.00 -7.39
C ARG A 64 -12.97 19.84 -8.51
N LEU A 65 -13.22 18.99 -9.50
CA LEU A 65 -12.33 18.83 -10.66
C LEU A 65 -12.27 20.09 -11.55
N VAL A 66 -13.42 20.73 -11.80
CA VAL A 66 -13.44 22.01 -12.53
C VAL A 66 -12.73 23.08 -11.72
N ASP A 67 -12.99 23.16 -10.41
CA ASP A 67 -12.36 24.17 -9.54
C ASP A 67 -10.83 23.97 -9.46
N ALA A 68 -10.36 22.73 -9.43
CA ALA A 68 -8.92 22.43 -9.32
C ALA A 68 -8.17 22.56 -10.65
N TYR A 69 -8.79 22.17 -11.77
CA TYR A 69 -8.07 21.96 -13.03
C TYR A 69 -8.74 22.59 -14.26
N GLY A 70 -9.87 23.27 -14.10
CA GLY A 70 -10.61 23.88 -15.21
C GLY A 70 -9.85 25.00 -15.93
N GLU A 71 -8.98 25.70 -15.22
CA GLU A 71 -8.13 26.78 -15.76
C GLU A 71 -6.71 26.32 -16.12
N ARG A 72 -6.34 25.06 -15.83
CA ARG A 72 -5.00 24.54 -16.08
C ARG A 72 -4.85 24.13 -17.54
N GLU A 73 -4.15 24.95 -18.33
CA GLU A 73 -3.89 24.67 -19.75
C GLU A 73 -3.22 23.29 -19.94
N GLY A 74 -3.65 22.57 -20.98
CA GLY A 74 -3.17 21.21 -21.28
C GLY A 74 -3.76 20.10 -20.40
N HIS A 75 -4.49 20.42 -19.33
CA HIS A 75 -5.16 19.41 -18.49
C HIS A 75 -6.42 18.87 -19.16
N TRP A 76 -6.78 17.61 -18.90
CA TRP A 76 -7.99 17.00 -19.47
C TRP A 76 -9.31 17.62 -18.96
N CYS A 77 -9.24 18.47 -17.93
CA CYS A 77 -10.37 19.26 -17.41
C CYS A 77 -10.44 20.69 -17.98
N ALA A 78 -9.40 21.13 -18.69
CA ALA A 78 -9.27 22.52 -19.13
C ALA A 78 -10.49 22.97 -19.94
N GLY A 79 -11.08 24.11 -19.56
CA GLY A 79 -12.25 24.70 -20.20
C GLY A 79 -13.56 23.90 -20.09
N LYS A 80 -13.60 22.83 -19.28
CA LYS A 80 -14.81 21.98 -19.16
C LYS A 80 -15.74 22.48 -18.07
N THR A 81 -17.04 22.42 -18.36
CA THR A 81 -18.09 22.63 -17.37
C THR A 81 -18.39 21.34 -16.57
N PRO A 82 -19.06 21.43 -15.40
CA PRO A 82 -19.47 20.24 -14.64
C PRO A 82 -20.36 19.26 -15.43
N ASP A 83 -21.12 19.74 -16.42
CA ASP A 83 -21.95 18.90 -17.28
C ASP A 83 -21.14 18.24 -18.39
N ALA A 84 -20.15 18.92 -18.96
CA ALA A 84 -19.19 18.29 -19.87
C ALA A 84 -18.43 17.15 -19.17
N LEU A 85 -18.03 17.36 -17.91
CA LEU A 85 -17.43 16.31 -17.08
C LEU A 85 -18.41 15.18 -16.73
N LEU A 86 -19.72 15.43 -16.62
CA LEU A 86 -20.71 14.36 -16.43
C LEU A 86 -20.65 13.36 -17.56
N HIS A 87 -20.72 13.85 -18.79
CA HIS A 87 -20.74 13.00 -19.98
C HIS A 87 -19.41 12.30 -20.20
N LEU A 88 -18.29 12.95 -19.88
CA LEU A 88 -16.97 12.34 -19.94
C LEU A 88 -16.84 11.23 -18.90
N LEU A 89 -17.16 11.49 -17.64
CA LEU A 89 -17.03 10.50 -16.58
C LEU A 89 -18.06 9.39 -16.72
N ALA A 90 -19.27 9.63 -17.21
CA ALA A 90 -20.27 8.57 -17.40
C ALA A 90 -19.80 7.48 -18.38
N LYS A 91 -18.86 7.78 -19.29
CA LYS A 91 -18.25 6.80 -20.21
C LYS A 91 -17.25 5.86 -19.52
N SER A 92 -16.73 6.23 -18.35
CA SER A 92 -15.70 5.47 -17.63
C SER A 92 -16.05 5.14 -16.18
N LEU A 93 -17.02 5.84 -15.59
CA LEU A 93 -17.48 5.75 -14.21
C LEU A 93 -19.01 5.72 -14.20
N GLY A 94 -19.56 4.51 -14.35
CA GLY A 94 -20.99 4.27 -14.32
C GLY A 94 -21.36 2.89 -14.88
N GLN A 95 -22.63 2.51 -14.77
CA GLN A 95 -23.13 1.22 -15.25
C GLN A 95 -22.91 1.02 -16.76
N ALA A 96 -22.92 2.10 -17.53
CA ALA A 96 -22.70 2.09 -18.98
C ALA A 96 -21.24 2.36 -19.37
N ALA A 97 -20.30 2.27 -18.42
CA ALA A 97 -18.89 2.49 -18.71
C ALA A 97 -18.39 1.51 -19.77
N ALA A 98 -17.65 2.03 -20.74
CA ALA A 98 -17.10 1.24 -21.84
C ALA A 98 -15.66 0.81 -21.57
N ASN A 99 -14.89 1.64 -20.85
CA ASN A 99 -13.51 1.39 -20.44
C ASN A 99 -13.30 2.05 -19.07
N PRO A 100 -12.42 1.52 -18.20
CA PRO A 100 -12.02 2.23 -16.99
C PRO A 100 -11.33 3.57 -17.33
N PRO A 101 -11.32 4.55 -16.41
CA PRO A 101 -10.51 5.75 -16.58
C PRO A 101 -9.00 5.37 -16.56
N PRO A 102 -8.16 6.06 -17.36
CA PRO A 102 -6.71 5.86 -17.31
C PRO A 102 -6.13 6.35 -15.96
N TRP A 103 -4.94 5.88 -15.62
CA TRP A 103 -4.33 6.10 -14.30
C TRP A 103 -4.12 7.58 -13.94
N ASP A 104 -3.63 8.39 -14.86
CA ASP A 104 -3.48 9.84 -14.71
C ASP A 104 -4.81 10.48 -14.24
N ARG A 105 -5.91 10.09 -14.89
CA ARG A 105 -7.25 10.54 -14.54
C ARG A 105 -7.72 9.98 -13.19
N VAL A 106 -7.42 8.72 -12.88
CA VAL A 106 -7.73 8.14 -11.56
C VAL A 106 -7.05 8.94 -10.45
N ALA A 107 -5.75 9.19 -10.59
CA ALA A 107 -4.96 9.95 -9.63
C ALA A 107 -5.53 11.37 -9.44
N ASP A 108 -5.80 12.09 -10.54
CA ASP A 108 -6.39 13.43 -10.48
C ASP A 108 -7.74 13.46 -9.75
N ILE A 109 -8.63 12.52 -10.08
CA ILE A 109 -9.97 12.46 -9.51
C ILE A 109 -9.88 12.14 -8.01
N VAL A 110 -9.09 11.15 -7.61
CA VAL A 110 -8.95 10.76 -6.19
C VAL A 110 -8.29 11.88 -5.38
N ASN A 111 -7.22 12.49 -5.89
CA ASN A 111 -6.51 13.58 -5.21
C ASN A 111 -7.44 14.75 -4.85
N VAL A 112 -8.36 15.08 -5.75
CA VAL A 112 -9.28 16.22 -5.60
C VAL A 112 -10.55 15.85 -4.84
N ALA A 113 -11.10 14.65 -5.05
CA ALA A 113 -12.41 14.27 -4.54
C ALA A 113 -12.38 13.57 -3.18
N VAL A 114 -11.34 12.78 -2.90
CA VAL A 114 -11.26 11.97 -1.67
C VAL A 114 -10.62 12.80 -0.55
N PRO A 115 -11.21 12.80 0.67
CA PRO A 115 -10.60 13.47 1.82
C PRO A 115 -9.18 12.98 2.08
N ALA A 116 -8.28 13.89 2.49
CA ALA A 116 -6.86 13.59 2.69
C ALA A 116 -6.62 12.35 3.58
N ALA A 117 -7.40 12.20 4.65
CA ALA A 117 -7.33 11.07 5.59
C ALA A 117 -7.54 9.69 4.95
N ARG A 118 -8.28 9.61 3.83
CA ARG A 118 -8.56 8.34 3.12
C ARG A 118 -7.83 8.23 1.79
N ARG A 119 -7.18 9.30 1.33
CA ARG A 119 -6.61 9.42 -0.01
C ARG A 119 -5.51 8.39 -0.28
N ALA A 120 -4.61 8.18 0.67
CA ALA A 120 -3.49 7.23 0.52
C ALA A 120 -4.01 5.80 0.29
N VAL A 121 -4.97 5.37 1.11
CA VAL A 121 -5.64 4.06 0.98
C VAL A 121 -6.34 3.93 -0.37
N VAL A 122 -7.15 4.93 -0.76
CA VAL A 122 -7.90 4.88 -2.02
C VAL A 122 -6.97 4.87 -3.24
N LEU A 123 -5.89 5.67 -3.24
CA LEU A 123 -4.89 5.65 -4.31
C LEU A 123 -4.15 4.32 -4.37
N GLY A 124 -3.74 3.77 -3.22
CA GLY A 124 -3.03 2.49 -3.16
C GLY A 124 -3.86 1.33 -3.70
N GLN A 125 -5.13 1.28 -3.32
CA GLN A 125 -6.09 0.29 -3.81
C GLN A 125 -6.43 0.49 -5.29
N ALA A 126 -6.60 1.74 -5.75
CA ALA A 126 -6.79 2.02 -7.17
C ALA A 126 -5.57 1.63 -8.00
N ALA A 127 -4.35 1.85 -7.49
CA ALA A 127 -3.11 1.47 -8.14
C ALA A 127 -2.99 -0.05 -8.26
N ALA A 128 -3.33 -0.80 -7.20
CA ALA A 128 -3.36 -2.27 -7.23
C ALA A 128 -4.34 -2.83 -8.26
N LEU A 129 -5.55 -2.25 -8.33
CA LEU A 129 -6.55 -2.65 -9.34
C LEU A 129 -6.09 -2.31 -10.76
N SER A 130 -5.48 -1.14 -10.95
CA SER A 130 -5.00 -0.70 -12.27
C SER A 130 -3.82 -1.56 -12.76
N ALA A 131 -2.87 -1.88 -11.88
CA ALA A 131 -1.78 -2.80 -12.15
C ALA A 131 -2.29 -4.18 -12.56
N ARG A 132 -3.29 -4.72 -11.83
CA ARG A 132 -3.92 -5.99 -12.16
C ARG A 132 -4.57 -6.00 -13.53
N ILE A 133 -5.30 -4.93 -13.89
CA ILE A 133 -5.91 -4.78 -15.24
C ILE A 133 -4.83 -4.78 -16.33
N ALA A 134 -3.70 -4.12 -16.08
CA ALA A 134 -2.56 -4.08 -17.00
C ALA A 134 -1.75 -5.40 -17.06
N GLY A 135 -2.00 -6.33 -16.13
CA GLY A 135 -1.19 -7.55 -15.97
C GLY A 135 0.18 -7.30 -15.36
N GLU A 136 0.33 -6.21 -14.60
CA GLU A 136 1.58 -5.80 -13.95
C GLU A 136 1.59 -6.25 -12.48
N GLU A 137 2.72 -6.79 -12.00
CA GLU A 137 2.91 -7.18 -10.59
C GLU A 137 3.17 -5.98 -9.66
N ARG A 138 3.45 -4.82 -10.24
CA ARG A 138 3.88 -3.61 -9.52
C ARG A 138 2.90 -2.46 -9.76
N PRO A 139 2.86 -1.46 -8.86
CA PRO A 139 2.00 -0.30 -9.05
C PRO A 139 2.24 0.36 -10.40
N VAL A 140 1.18 0.94 -10.95
CA VAL A 140 1.20 1.63 -12.23
C VAL A 140 2.36 2.62 -12.28
N ARG A 141 3.03 2.68 -13.43
CA ARG A 141 4.09 3.65 -13.71
C ARG A 141 3.68 5.05 -13.23
N ASP A 142 4.61 5.73 -12.56
CA ASP A 142 4.44 7.06 -11.95
C ASP A 142 3.58 7.12 -10.67
N TYR A 143 3.27 5.98 -10.04
CA TYR A 143 2.80 5.91 -8.66
C TYR A 143 3.92 5.54 -7.68
N ASP A 144 4.19 6.41 -6.72
CA ASP A 144 5.21 6.25 -5.67
C ASP A 144 4.59 6.07 -4.26
N GLY A 145 3.27 6.06 -4.16
CA GLY A 145 2.57 5.93 -2.88
C GLY A 145 2.47 4.48 -2.36
N PRO A 146 1.87 4.30 -1.17
CA PRO A 146 1.70 3.00 -0.56
C PRO A 146 0.86 2.06 -1.45
N PHE A 147 1.43 0.91 -1.81
CA PHE A 147 0.70 -0.10 -2.57
C PHE A 147 -0.14 -0.96 -1.63
N SER A 148 -1.47 -0.92 -1.80
CA SER A 148 -2.41 -1.64 -0.94
C SER A 148 -3.35 -2.49 -1.80
N VAL A 149 -3.24 -3.80 -1.70
CA VAL A 149 -4.12 -4.73 -2.41
C VAL A 149 -5.44 -4.86 -1.64
N PRO A 150 -6.60 -4.56 -2.24
CA PRO A 150 -7.88 -4.77 -1.57
C PRO A 150 -8.09 -6.25 -1.20
N PRO A 151 -8.63 -6.57 -0.02
CA PRO A 151 -8.79 -7.96 0.43
C PRO A 151 -9.74 -8.78 -0.45
N TRP A 152 -10.66 -8.10 -1.16
CA TRP A 152 -11.64 -8.69 -2.06
C TRP A 152 -11.17 -8.76 -3.53
N ILE A 153 -9.89 -8.48 -3.82
CA ILE A 153 -9.40 -8.37 -5.21
C ILE A 153 -9.61 -9.65 -6.01
N ASP A 154 -9.55 -10.82 -5.38
CA ASP A 154 -9.72 -12.12 -6.03
C ASP A 154 -11.17 -12.61 -6.07
N GLU A 155 -12.09 -11.86 -5.45
CA GLU A 155 -13.51 -12.22 -5.43
C GLU A 155 -14.10 -12.12 -6.84
N PRO A 156 -14.92 -13.11 -7.26
CA PRO A 156 -15.52 -13.11 -8.59
C PRO A 156 -16.57 -12.00 -8.74
N VAL A 157 -17.25 -11.66 -7.66
CA VAL A 157 -18.24 -10.58 -7.57
C VAL A 157 -17.96 -9.77 -6.32
N VAL A 158 -17.91 -8.44 -6.46
CA VAL A 158 -17.60 -7.51 -5.37
C VAL A 158 -18.80 -6.59 -5.17
N THR A 159 -19.23 -6.42 -3.92
CA THR A 159 -20.34 -5.52 -3.56
C THR A 159 -19.85 -4.15 -3.12
N VAL A 160 -20.77 -3.17 -3.08
CA VAL A 160 -20.50 -1.83 -2.54
C VAL A 160 -20.07 -1.90 -1.08
N GLU A 161 -20.68 -2.78 -0.29
CA GLU A 161 -20.37 -2.98 1.13
C GLU A 161 -18.94 -3.50 1.32
N MET A 162 -18.53 -4.53 0.56
CA MET A 162 -17.16 -5.06 0.61
C MET A 162 -16.11 -3.97 0.31
N ILE A 163 -16.42 -3.08 -0.63
CA ILE A 163 -15.55 -1.96 -0.96
C ILE A 163 -15.51 -0.93 0.18
N ARG A 164 -16.67 -0.55 0.73
CA ARG A 164 -16.74 0.41 1.84
C ARG A 164 -15.95 -0.10 3.04
N ASP A 165 -16.18 -1.36 3.43
CA ASP A 165 -15.49 -1.99 4.55
C ASP A 165 -13.97 -1.98 4.33
N GLY A 166 -13.51 -2.32 3.11
CA GLY A 166 -12.09 -2.33 2.75
C GLY A 166 -11.43 -0.93 2.69
N ILE A 167 -12.19 0.14 2.43
CA ILE A 167 -11.69 1.51 2.52
C ILE A 167 -11.62 1.98 3.98
N GLU A 168 -12.57 1.56 4.82
CA GLU A 168 -12.67 1.99 6.21
C GLU A 168 -11.69 1.29 7.14
N THR A 169 -11.37 0.02 6.89
CA THR A 169 -10.32 -0.73 7.63
C THR A 169 -8.90 -0.38 7.17
N GLY A 170 -8.72 0.17 5.98
CA GLY A 170 -7.39 0.47 5.41
C GLY A 170 -6.49 1.36 6.29
N PRO A 171 -6.98 2.48 6.88
CA PRO A 171 -6.19 3.34 7.74
C PRO A 171 -5.74 2.66 9.04
N GLU A 172 -6.56 1.77 9.60
CA GLU A 172 -6.24 1.07 10.86
C GLU A 172 -5.14 0.04 10.64
N VAL A 173 -5.22 -0.73 9.54
CA VAL A 173 -4.21 -1.72 9.16
C VAL A 173 -2.88 -1.04 8.80
N ALA A 174 -2.92 0.13 8.14
CA ALA A 174 -1.72 0.90 7.85
C ALA A 174 -1.00 1.37 9.13
N CYS A 175 -1.74 1.94 10.09
CA CYS A 175 -1.18 2.31 11.40
C CYS A 175 -0.61 1.11 12.16
N GLU A 176 -1.27 -0.05 12.10
CA GLU A 176 -0.77 -1.28 12.75
C GLU A 176 0.54 -1.77 12.13
N LEU A 177 0.64 -1.74 10.79
CA LEU A 177 1.85 -2.13 10.07
C LEU A 177 3.01 -1.17 10.30
N ASP A 178 2.75 0.14 10.32
CA ASP A 178 3.76 1.15 10.64
C ASP A 178 4.28 0.95 12.07
N GLY A 179 3.40 0.68 13.04
CA GLY A 179 3.79 0.34 14.41
C GLY A 179 4.69 -0.91 14.48
N LYS A 180 4.33 -1.98 13.75
CA LYS A 180 5.16 -3.20 13.68
C LYS A 180 6.52 -2.95 13.02
N LEU A 181 6.59 -2.07 12.02
CA LEU A 181 7.86 -1.69 11.37
C LEU A 181 8.76 -0.92 12.34
N GLU A 182 8.22 0.00 13.12
CA GLU A 182 8.97 0.71 14.15
C GLU A 182 9.48 -0.24 15.25
N GLU A 183 8.65 -1.18 15.69
CA GLU A 183 9.04 -2.23 16.65
C GLU A 183 10.20 -3.08 16.11
N LEU A 184 10.10 -3.55 14.86
CA LEU A 184 11.14 -4.36 14.22
C LEU A 184 12.44 -3.58 14.01
N ASN A 185 12.36 -2.30 13.63
CA ASN A 185 13.55 -1.45 13.50
C ASN A 185 14.24 -1.23 14.84
N THR A 186 13.44 -0.99 15.89
CA THR A 186 13.97 -0.84 17.26
C THR A 186 14.65 -2.12 17.74
N ALA A 187 14.05 -3.29 17.49
CA ALA A 187 14.64 -4.58 17.82
C ALA A 187 15.93 -4.83 17.03
N LEU A 188 15.95 -4.51 15.73
CA LEU A 188 17.14 -4.66 14.90
C LEU A 188 18.31 -3.78 15.37
N ASP A 189 18.03 -2.54 15.79
CA ASP A 189 19.06 -1.63 16.29
C ASP A 189 19.59 -2.07 17.66
N ALA A 190 18.74 -2.64 18.53
CA ALA A 190 19.18 -3.26 19.77
C ALA A 190 20.12 -4.45 19.52
N GLU A 191 19.75 -5.36 18.61
CA GLU A 191 20.59 -6.50 18.21
C GLU A 191 21.93 -6.04 17.60
N ARG A 192 21.93 -4.98 16.78
CA ARG A 192 23.17 -4.38 16.25
C ARG A 192 24.07 -3.83 17.35
N ALA A 193 23.50 -3.15 18.34
CA ALA A 193 24.23 -2.61 19.47
C ALA A 193 24.88 -3.73 20.30
N ASP A 194 24.14 -4.80 20.56
CA ASP A 194 24.66 -5.95 21.31
C ASP A 194 25.72 -6.72 20.50
N ASN A 195 25.51 -6.93 19.20
CA ASN A 195 26.54 -7.50 18.33
C ASN A 195 27.83 -6.66 18.35
N TRP A 196 27.70 -5.33 18.33
CA TRP A 196 28.85 -4.43 18.44
C TRP A 196 29.58 -4.59 19.78
N LYS A 197 28.86 -4.69 20.91
CA LYS A 197 29.46 -4.95 22.23
C LYS A 197 30.21 -6.28 22.23
N PHE A 198 29.62 -7.35 21.69
CA PHE A 198 30.27 -8.66 21.58
C PHE A 198 31.52 -8.62 20.71
N ARG A 199 31.51 -7.90 19.59
CA ARG A 199 32.71 -7.72 18.75
C ARG A 199 33.81 -6.94 19.46
N SER A 200 33.46 -5.86 20.16
CA SER A 200 34.40 -5.07 20.96
C SER A 200 35.04 -5.92 22.07
N GLU A 201 34.23 -6.69 22.80
CA GLU A 201 34.73 -7.56 23.87
C GLU A 201 35.59 -8.69 23.33
N ASN A 202 35.20 -9.32 22.22
CA ASN A 202 36.04 -10.31 21.53
C ASN A 202 37.39 -9.73 21.10
N GLN A 203 37.43 -8.49 20.61
CA GLN A 203 38.68 -7.83 20.27
C GLN A 203 39.55 -7.55 21.51
N ARG A 204 38.93 -7.13 22.62
CA ARG A 204 39.61 -6.93 23.91
C ARG A 204 40.22 -8.23 24.42
N LEU A 205 39.44 -9.31 24.44
CA LEU A 205 39.87 -10.64 24.88
C LEU A 205 40.99 -11.20 23.98
N ARG A 206 40.89 -11.02 22.66
CA ARG A 206 41.98 -11.38 21.72
C ARG A 206 43.27 -10.62 22.03
N SER A 207 43.19 -9.31 22.25
CA SER A 207 44.36 -8.49 22.56
C SER A 207 45.02 -8.91 23.88
N LEU A 208 44.22 -9.22 24.91
CA LEU A 208 44.72 -9.73 26.19
C LEU A 208 45.39 -11.11 26.05
N LEU A 209 44.78 -12.02 25.28
CA LEU A 209 45.36 -13.33 24.97
C LEU A 209 46.71 -13.20 24.24
N GLU A 210 46.80 -12.31 23.25
CA GLU A 210 48.07 -12.04 22.55
C GLU A 210 49.14 -11.54 23.52
N GLN A 211 48.80 -10.63 24.44
CA GLN A 211 49.73 -10.12 25.44
C GLN A 211 50.24 -11.23 26.36
N LEU A 212 49.33 -12.01 26.97
CA LEU A 212 49.68 -13.09 27.89
C LEU A 212 50.53 -14.17 27.22
N LEU A 213 50.27 -14.48 25.93
CA LEU A 213 51.07 -15.44 25.18
C LEU A 213 52.48 -14.93 24.89
N ARG A 214 52.63 -13.63 24.57
CA ARG A 214 53.96 -13.02 24.40
C ARG A 214 54.76 -12.99 25.69
N GLU A 215 54.11 -12.70 26.81
CA GLU A 215 54.74 -12.74 28.14
C GLU A 215 55.19 -14.17 28.50
N LYS A 216 54.36 -15.18 28.21
CA LYS A 216 54.66 -16.58 28.48
C LYS A 216 55.73 -17.18 27.56
N TYR A 217 55.80 -16.71 26.31
CA TYR A 217 56.72 -17.22 25.28
C TYR A 217 57.50 -16.06 24.63
N PRO A 218 58.51 -15.46 25.31
CA PRO A 218 59.17 -14.21 24.91
C PRO A 218 60.04 -14.26 23.62
N GLY A 219 60.01 -15.38 22.88
CA GLY A 219 60.66 -15.54 21.56
C GLY A 219 59.72 -16.03 20.45
N ALA A 220 58.43 -16.22 20.74
CA ALA A 220 57.47 -16.72 19.76
C ALA A 220 57.17 -15.66 18.68
N SER A 221 57.15 -16.09 17.41
CA SER A 221 56.76 -15.22 16.31
C SER A 221 55.28 -14.81 16.41
N ALA A 222 54.90 -13.68 15.79
CA ALA A 222 53.50 -13.23 15.76
C ALA A 222 52.57 -14.27 15.13
N ASP A 223 53.03 -15.02 14.13
CA ASP A 223 52.25 -16.07 13.48
C ASP A 223 52.08 -17.30 14.39
N THR A 224 53.09 -17.64 15.20
CA THR A 224 52.98 -18.69 16.22
C THR A 224 51.93 -18.32 17.28
N VAL A 225 51.92 -17.05 17.73
CA VAL A 225 50.93 -16.57 18.70
C VAL A 225 49.51 -16.61 18.13
N ARG A 226 49.31 -16.19 16.88
CA ARG A 226 47.99 -16.29 16.20
C ARG A 226 47.52 -17.73 16.07
N GLN A 227 48.39 -18.66 15.68
CA GLN A 227 48.04 -20.07 15.58
C GLN A 227 47.62 -20.66 16.92
N LEU A 228 48.32 -20.32 18.01
CA LEU A 228 47.93 -20.75 19.36
C LEU A 228 46.56 -20.21 19.78
N ILE A 229 46.24 -18.95 19.43
CA ILE A 229 44.93 -18.35 19.71
C ILE A 229 43.84 -19.09 18.94
N ASP A 230 44.03 -19.34 17.64
CA ASP A 230 43.05 -20.06 16.82
C ASP A 230 42.85 -21.52 17.25
N GLU A 231 43.92 -22.19 17.71
CA GLU A 231 43.84 -23.54 18.29
C GLU A 231 43.05 -23.53 19.62
N ARG A 232 43.29 -22.54 20.49
CA ARG A 232 42.56 -22.41 21.76
C ARG A 232 41.10 -22.03 21.57
N LEU A 233 40.81 -21.14 20.62
CA LEU A 233 39.42 -20.80 20.26
C LEU A 233 38.70 -22.01 19.68
N ARG A 234 39.33 -22.80 18.80
CA ARG A 234 38.76 -24.05 18.30
C ARG A 234 38.46 -25.03 19.43
N ALA A 235 39.41 -25.25 20.34
CA ALA A 235 39.25 -26.18 21.46
C ALA A 235 38.08 -25.84 22.41
N VAL A 236 37.70 -24.56 22.52
CA VAL A 236 36.53 -24.13 23.32
C VAL A 236 35.21 -24.35 22.59
N ILE A 237 35.21 -24.31 21.25
CA ILE A 237 34.00 -24.36 20.43
C ILE A 237 33.67 -25.81 20.01
N THR A 238 34.67 -26.68 19.87
CA THR A 238 34.47 -28.10 19.49
C THR A 238 34.31 -29.00 20.71
N ALA A 239 33.31 -29.90 20.67
CA ALA A 239 33.00 -30.85 21.74
C ALA A 239 34.15 -31.84 22.07
N ASP A 240 35.13 -31.99 21.17
CA ASP A 240 36.32 -32.83 21.36
C ASP A 240 37.58 -32.00 21.00
N PRO A 241 38.28 -31.42 21.99
CA PRO A 241 39.36 -30.46 21.73
C PRO A 241 40.64 -31.13 21.22
N PRO A 242 41.32 -30.57 20.19
CA PRO A 242 42.58 -31.10 19.69
C PRO A 242 43.70 -31.01 20.74
N HIS A 243 44.61 -31.99 20.74
CA HIS A 243 45.73 -32.00 21.67
C HIS A 243 46.66 -30.79 21.48
N PRO A 244 47.05 -30.11 22.58
CA PRO A 244 47.91 -28.93 22.49
C PRO A 244 49.29 -29.32 21.96
N ARG A 245 49.78 -28.56 20.98
CA ARG A 245 51.16 -28.71 20.47
C ARG A 245 52.17 -28.32 21.56
N THR A 246 53.19 -29.15 21.72
CA THR A 246 54.41 -28.82 22.47
C THR A 246 55.28 -27.90 21.62
N LEU A 247 55.42 -26.64 22.04
CA LEU A 247 56.37 -25.70 21.44
C LEU A 247 57.73 -25.89 22.12
N HIS A 248 58.72 -26.40 21.37
CA HIS A 248 60.12 -26.40 21.79
C HIS A 248 60.73 -25.03 21.47
N GLY A 249 61.36 -24.42 22.48
CA GLY A 249 62.06 -23.14 22.37
C GLY A 249 63.39 -23.24 21.64
#